data_AF-A0A538CGR3-F1
#
_entry.id   AF-A0A538CGR3-F1
#
_cell.length_a   1.000
_cell.length_b   1.000
_cell.length_c   1.000
_cell.angle_alpha   90.00
_cell.angle_beta   90.00
_cell.angle_gamma   90.00
#
_symmetry.space_group_name_H-M   'P 1'
#
loop_
_entity.id
_entity.type
_entity.pdbx_description
1 polymer ?
#
loop_
_entity_poly.entity_id
_entity_poly.type
_entity_poly.pdbx_seq_one_letter_code
_entity_poly.pdbx_strand_id
1 'polypeptide(L)'
;MVLADRTIARFLAEGRIEIEPYDDSLLQPSSVDVRVDRYFRVFHNNRYPYIDVREEQEDLTELVEVEEDTPFVLHPGEFVLGSTLERVRLPDDLVARLEGKALALDTMVPTARGWTTMGDLRIGDLVFDEDGFPAAILNATPPMPGRPCFEVRFSDGTTVVADADHQWRTIARRDRDHGLRVDRIVTTEEIAKTLRVRGEVNHHVPLAGAPWYPESELPIDPYVLGAWIGDGTSTKAEITCADGEILQEVAAAGYKGAPQRTRPLVYRLGGTGHMRCTTKGGLVRNDSLSSKRRNLELLRQKRIPEEYVRQKRAGRFHELRGIVEVREVPSVPVRCIEVASSSGLFLVTKACIPTHNSSLGRLGLLIHSTAGFIDPGWDGHVTLELSNVANLPVTIY
;
A
#
# COMPACT_ATOMS: atom_id res chain seq x y z
N MET A 1 14.53 -17.93 -16.13
CA MET A 1 15.00 -16.53 -16.27
C MET A 1 13.86 -15.74 -16.86
N VAL A 2 13.42 -14.65 -16.22
CA VAL A 2 12.31 -13.81 -16.73
C VAL A 2 12.84 -12.94 -17.88
N LEU A 3 12.07 -12.83 -18.96
CA LEU A 3 12.47 -12.02 -20.12
C LEU A 3 12.22 -10.54 -19.82
N ALA A 4 13.20 -9.69 -20.07
CA ALA A 4 13.03 -8.23 -20.02
C ALA A 4 12.37 -7.72 -21.32
N ASP A 5 11.76 -6.55 -21.26
CA ASP A 5 11.13 -5.79 -22.35
C ASP A 5 11.88 -5.86 -23.68
N ARG A 6 13.19 -5.57 -23.68
CA ARG A 6 14.04 -5.60 -24.88
C ARG A 6 14.17 -6.99 -25.46
N THR A 7 14.20 -8.01 -24.61
CA THR A 7 14.28 -9.41 -25.02
C THR A 7 12.93 -9.88 -25.56
N ILE A 8 11.83 -9.49 -24.91
CA ILE A 8 10.46 -9.75 -25.38
C ILE A 8 10.24 -9.09 -26.74
N ALA A 9 10.54 -7.78 -26.87
CA ALA A 9 10.43 -7.03 -28.12
C ALA A 9 11.29 -7.64 -29.24
N ARG A 10 12.51 -8.08 -28.92
CA ARG A 10 13.36 -8.81 -29.89
C ARG A 10 12.73 -10.14 -30.29
N PHE A 11 12.22 -10.92 -29.34
CA PHE A 11 11.59 -12.22 -29.64
C PHE A 11 10.29 -12.06 -30.43
N LEU A 12 9.54 -11.00 -30.20
CA LEU A 12 8.39 -10.61 -31.03
C LEU A 12 8.83 -10.24 -32.45
N ALA A 13 9.86 -9.40 -32.59
CA ALA A 13 10.40 -9.01 -33.90
C ALA A 13 11.03 -10.18 -34.68
N GLU A 14 11.59 -11.17 -33.98
CA GLU A 14 12.15 -12.40 -34.54
C GLU A 14 11.07 -13.47 -34.80
N GLY A 15 9.81 -13.25 -34.40
CA GLY A 15 8.73 -14.24 -34.53
C GLY A 15 8.88 -15.46 -33.62
N ARG A 16 9.72 -15.36 -32.58
CA ARG A 16 9.84 -16.42 -31.57
C ARG A 16 8.66 -16.43 -30.62
N ILE A 17 8.20 -15.24 -30.23
CA ILE A 17 6.92 -15.03 -29.53
C ILE A 17 6.00 -14.38 -30.56
N GLU A 18 4.78 -14.86 -30.70
CA GLU A 18 3.75 -14.20 -31.52
C GLU A 18 2.60 -13.80 -30.59
N ILE A 19 2.16 -12.55 -30.67
CA ILE A 19 0.97 -12.03 -30.00
C ILE A 19 0.14 -11.37 -31.10
N GLU A 20 -1.07 -11.86 -31.34
CA GLU A 20 -1.88 -11.38 -32.45
C GLU A 20 -3.31 -11.05 -31.99
N PRO A 21 -3.75 -9.78 -32.05
CA PRO A 21 -3.01 -8.58 -32.45
C PRO A 21 -2.06 -8.04 -31.35
N TYR A 22 -0.83 -7.69 -31.74
CA TYR A 22 0.12 -7.01 -30.84
C TYR A 22 -0.03 -5.49 -30.88
N ASP A 23 0.00 -4.88 -29.70
CA ASP A 23 0.09 -3.43 -29.50
C ASP A 23 1.33 -3.13 -28.65
N ASP A 24 2.30 -2.42 -29.23
CA ASP A 24 3.56 -2.06 -28.58
C ASP A 24 3.35 -1.30 -27.26
N SER A 25 2.22 -0.62 -27.07
CA SER A 25 1.90 0.10 -25.83
C SER A 25 1.59 -0.82 -24.64
N LEU A 26 1.26 -2.09 -24.91
CA LEU A 26 1.01 -3.12 -23.89
C LEU A 26 2.30 -3.80 -23.42
N LEU A 27 3.44 -3.53 -24.06
CA LEU A 27 4.73 -4.05 -23.62
C LEU A 27 5.12 -3.42 -22.28
N GLN A 28 5.28 -4.28 -21.29
CA GLN A 28 5.75 -3.94 -19.96
C GLN A 28 7.23 -4.34 -19.82
N PRO A 29 7.88 -3.89 -18.73
CA PRO A 29 9.31 -4.12 -18.52
C PRO A 29 9.80 -5.58 -18.48
N SER A 30 8.90 -6.49 -18.12
CA SER A 30 9.17 -7.93 -17.98
C SER A 30 7.95 -8.79 -18.37
N SER A 31 6.95 -8.18 -19.00
CA SER A 31 5.68 -8.83 -19.36
C SER A 31 5.04 -8.12 -20.57
N VAL A 32 3.93 -8.66 -21.06
CA VAL A 32 3.06 -8.00 -22.03
C VAL A 32 1.65 -8.06 -21.45
N ASP A 33 0.98 -6.92 -21.36
CA ASP A 33 -0.43 -6.91 -20.97
C ASP A 33 -1.27 -7.54 -22.09
N VAL A 34 -2.27 -8.34 -21.72
CA VAL A 34 -3.22 -8.98 -22.65
C VAL A 34 -4.63 -8.50 -22.35
N ARG A 35 -5.49 -8.50 -23.36
CA ARG A 35 -6.90 -8.08 -23.26
C ARG A 35 -7.82 -9.28 -23.17
N VAL A 36 -9.00 -9.06 -22.63
CA VAL A 36 -10.06 -10.08 -22.57
C VAL A 36 -10.82 -10.07 -23.89
N ASP A 37 -11.21 -11.24 -24.39
CA ASP A 37 -12.04 -11.42 -25.58
C ASP A 37 -13.55 -11.38 -25.24
N ARG A 38 -14.41 -11.30 -26.26
CA ARG A 38 -15.88 -11.28 -26.12
C ARG A 38 -16.53 -12.64 -25.85
N TYR A 39 -15.74 -13.70 -25.79
CA TYR A 39 -16.22 -15.07 -25.61
C TYR A 39 -16.02 -15.57 -24.18
N PHE A 40 -17.11 -15.99 -23.55
CA PHE A 40 -17.12 -16.49 -22.17
C PHE A 40 -17.80 -17.87 -22.10
N ARG A 41 -17.32 -18.75 -21.24
CA ARG A 41 -18.03 -19.97 -20.84
C ARG A 41 -18.64 -19.80 -19.46
N VAL A 42 -19.95 -20.01 -19.37
CA VAL A 42 -20.73 -19.94 -18.13
C VAL A 42 -21.09 -21.34 -17.68
N PHE A 43 -21.02 -21.61 -16.36
CA PHE A 43 -21.29 -22.93 -15.78
C PHE A 43 -22.77 -23.14 -15.44
N HIS A 44 -23.31 -24.29 -15.84
CA HIS A 44 -24.67 -24.74 -15.50
C HIS A 44 -24.66 -25.61 -14.23
N ASN A 45 -24.46 -24.96 -13.08
CA ASN A 45 -24.29 -25.62 -11.77
C ASN A 45 -25.50 -26.43 -11.26
N ASN A 46 -26.63 -26.37 -11.96
CA ASN A 46 -27.86 -27.10 -11.61
C ASN A 46 -28.07 -28.39 -12.42
N ARG A 47 -27.28 -28.64 -13.47
CA ARG A 47 -27.42 -29.82 -14.33
C ARG A 47 -26.77 -31.06 -13.73
N TYR A 48 -25.71 -30.87 -12.96
CA TYR A 48 -24.97 -31.94 -12.30
C TYR A 48 -24.86 -31.67 -10.80
N PRO A 49 -24.93 -32.70 -9.94
CA PRO A 49 -24.75 -32.55 -8.50
C PRO A 49 -23.28 -32.29 -8.10
N TYR A 50 -22.32 -32.60 -8.98
CA TYR A 50 -20.88 -32.40 -8.79
C TYR A 50 -20.15 -32.47 -10.15
N ILE A 51 -18.90 -32.03 -10.16
CA ILE A 51 -17.97 -32.20 -11.28
C ILE A 51 -17.13 -33.45 -11.01
N ASP A 52 -17.14 -34.43 -11.91
CA ASP A 52 -16.26 -35.60 -11.87
C ASP A 52 -15.26 -35.53 -13.02
N VAL A 53 -13.99 -35.29 -12.69
CA VAL A 53 -12.90 -35.17 -13.67
C VAL A 53 -12.64 -36.46 -14.47
N ARG A 54 -13.26 -37.59 -14.09
CA ARG A 54 -13.13 -38.87 -14.81
C ARG A 54 -14.17 -39.07 -15.91
N GLU A 55 -15.24 -38.29 -15.90
CA GLU A 55 -16.34 -38.43 -16.86
C GLU A 55 -16.46 -37.16 -17.71
N GLU A 56 -16.83 -37.32 -18.98
CA GLU A 56 -17.11 -36.19 -19.86
C GLU A 56 -18.47 -35.57 -19.50
N GLN A 57 -18.48 -34.27 -19.24
CA GLN A 57 -19.68 -33.50 -18.87
C GLN A 57 -19.85 -32.33 -19.86
N GLU A 58 -20.16 -32.63 -21.12
CA GLU A 58 -20.18 -31.65 -22.22
C GLU A 58 -21.15 -30.48 -21.98
N ASP A 59 -22.27 -30.75 -21.31
CA ASP A 59 -23.32 -29.78 -20.99
C ASP A 59 -23.04 -28.93 -19.74
N LEU A 60 -21.85 -29.06 -19.12
CA LEU A 60 -21.47 -28.32 -17.91
C LEU A 60 -21.30 -26.82 -18.19
N THR A 61 -20.87 -26.44 -19.39
CA THR A 61 -20.64 -25.03 -19.76
C THR A 61 -21.32 -24.66 -21.06
N GLU A 62 -21.72 -23.41 -21.17
CA GLU A 62 -22.27 -22.81 -22.39
C GLU A 62 -21.38 -21.66 -22.85
N LEU A 63 -21.13 -21.58 -24.16
CA LEU A 63 -20.40 -20.47 -24.77
C LEU A 63 -21.36 -19.29 -24.97
N VAL A 64 -21.03 -18.16 -24.38
CA VAL A 64 -21.70 -16.88 -24.52
C VAL A 64 -20.80 -15.94 -25.30
N GLU A 65 -21.30 -15.42 -26.41
CA GLU A 65 -20.67 -14.34 -27.17
C GLU A 65 -21.34 -13.02 -26.82
N VAL A 66 -20.52 -12.01 -26.57
CA VAL A 66 -20.96 -10.67 -26.16
C VAL A 66 -20.89 -9.72 -27.36
N GLU A 67 -21.96 -8.97 -27.61
CA GLU A 67 -22.00 -7.99 -28.71
C GLU A 67 -21.11 -6.78 -28.39
N GLU A 68 -20.47 -6.18 -29.42
CA GLU A 68 -19.42 -5.14 -29.26
C GLU A 68 -19.83 -3.93 -28.39
N ASP A 69 -21.12 -3.57 -28.35
CA ASP A 69 -21.62 -2.42 -27.59
C ASP A 69 -22.22 -2.79 -26.22
N THR A 70 -22.11 -4.07 -25.81
CA THR A 70 -22.68 -4.56 -24.56
C THR A 70 -21.59 -5.16 -23.67
N PRO A 71 -21.52 -4.81 -22.37
CA PRO A 71 -20.59 -5.47 -21.48
C PRO A 71 -21.08 -6.86 -21.07
N PHE A 72 -20.14 -7.78 -20.85
CA PHE A 72 -20.42 -8.98 -20.09
C PHE A 72 -20.61 -8.60 -18.61
N VAL A 73 -21.74 -9.00 -18.01
CA VAL A 73 -22.01 -8.71 -16.59
C VAL A 73 -21.70 -9.96 -15.76
N LEU A 74 -20.58 -9.94 -15.05
CA LEU A 74 -20.23 -11.00 -14.11
C LEU A 74 -20.79 -10.68 -12.73
N HIS A 75 -21.76 -11.48 -12.28
CA HIS A 75 -22.43 -11.29 -10.99
C HIS A 75 -21.57 -11.76 -9.80
N PRO A 76 -21.78 -11.20 -8.59
CA PRO A 76 -21.14 -11.65 -7.36
C PRO A 76 -21.22 -13.16 -7.14
N GLY A 77 -20.09 -13.78 -6.81
CA GLY A 77 -19.96 -15.22 -6.54
C GLY A 77 -19.87 -16.09 -7.79
N GLU A 78 -20.05 -15.52 -8.98
CA GLU A 78 -19.99 -16.27 -10.23
C GLU A 78 -18.53 -16.52 -10.68
N PHE A 79 -18.37 -17.65 -11.36
CA PHE A 79 -17.12 -18.07 -11.99
C PHE A 79 -17.39 -18.34 -13.48
N VAL A 80 -16.56 -17.77 -14.35
CA VAL A 80 -16.63 -17.95 -15.80
C VAL A 80 -15.24 -18.18 -16.37
N LEU A 81 -15.17 -18.83 -17.52
CA LEU A 81 -13.94 -18.88 -18.31
C LEU A 81 -14.02 -17.83 -19.41
N GLY A 82 -13.13 -16.84 -19.41
CA GLY A 82 -12.91 -15.96 -20.55
C GLY A 82 -11.81 -16.50 -21.45
N SER A 83 -11.46 -15.73 -22.47
CA SER A 83 -10.27 -15.96 -23.28
C SER A 83 -9.52 -14.65 -23.47
N THR A 84 -8.22 -14.72 -23.76
CA THR A 84 -7.50 -13.53 -24.23
C THR A 84 -7.95 -13.17 -25.63
N LEU A 85 -8.10 -11.88 -25.90
CA LEU A 85 -8.34 -11.38 -27.25
C LEU A 85 -7.17 -11.73 -28.17
N GLU A 86 -5.96 -11.62 -27.65
CA GLU A 86 -4.76 -12.00 -28.38
C GLU A 86 -4.61 -13.52 -28.45
N ARG A 87 -4.28 -14.01 -29.64
CA ARG A 87 -3.65 -15.32 -29.83
C ARG A 87 -2.19 -15.20 -29.43
N VAL A 88 -1.73 -16.09 -28.56
CA VAL A 88 -0.35 -16.14 -28.06
C VAL A 88 0.31 -17.41 -28.56
N ARG A 89 1.50 -17.27 -29.16
CA ARG A 89 2.39 -18.37 -29.52
C ARG A 89 3.72 -18.24 -28.82
N LEU A 90 4.15 -19.34 -28.18
CA LEU A 90 5.44 -19.43 -27.49
C LEU A 90 6.36 -20.44 -28.21
N PRO A 91 7.69 -20.24 -28.14
CA PRO A 91 8.63 -21.26 -28.58
C PRO A 91 8.67 -22.43 -27.59
N ASP A 92 9.27 -23.54 -28.01
CA ASP A 92 9.40 -24.79 -27.25
C ASP A 92 10.35 -24.71 -26.04
N ASP A 93 11.05 -23.58 -25.87
CA ASP A 93 11.99 -23.31 -24.78
C ASP A 93 11.53 -22.22 -23.80
N LEU A 94 10.28 -21.75 -23.90
CA LEU A 94 9.76 -20.65 -23.06
C LEU A 94 8.41 -21.00 -22.40
N VAL A 95 8.32 -20.73 -21.10
CA VAL A 95 7.07 -20.75 -20.33
C VAL A 95 6.63 -19.32 -20.09
N ALA A 96 5.34 -19.03 -20.20
CA ALA A 96 4.77 -17.74 -19.77
C ALA A 96 3.85 -17.93 -18.55
N ARG A 97 3.60 -16.83 -17.82
CA ARG A 97 2.74 -16.83 -16.64
C ARG A 97 1.88 -15.57 -16.57
N LEU A 98 0.62 -15.72 -16.18
CA LEU A 98 -0.30 -14.63 -15.84
C LEU A 98 -0.17 -14.28 -14.33
N GLU A 99 0.14 -13.02 -13.98
CA GLU A 99 0.44 -12.60 -12.59
C GLU A 99 -0.19 -11.25 -12.15
N GLY A 100 -0.33 -11.04 -10.82
CA GLY A 100 -0.62 -9.77 -10.14
C GLY A 100 0.57 -9.24 -9.28
N LYS A 101 0.49 -8.02 -8.69
CA LYS A 101 1.63 -7.21 -8.15
C LYS A 101 1.66 -7.07 -6.59
N ALA A 102 2.70 -7.53 -5.87
CA ALA A 102 2.63 -7.79 -4.40
C ALA A 102 3.78 -7.30 -3.48
N LEU A 103 3.48 -7.12 -2.17
CA LEU A 103 4.41 -6.74 -1.08
C LEU A 103 4.51 -7.82 0.01
N ALA A 104 5.61 -7.86 0.76
CA ALA A 104 5.79 -8.80 1.89
C ALA A 104 4.73 -8.62 2.99
N LEU A 105 4.27 -9.74 3.58
CA LEU A 105 3.18 -9.73 4.57
C LEU A 105 3.47 -8.91 5.82
N ASP A 106 4.72 -8.81 6.24
CA ASP A 106 5.15 -8.06 7.43
C ASP A 106 5.30 -6.55 7.17
N THR A 107 5.07 -6.10 5.93
CA THR A 107 5.12 -4.68 5.57
C THR A 107 4.12 -3.90 6.41
N MET A 108 4.63 -2.96 7.21
CA MET A 108 3.81 -2.08 8.05
C MET A 108 2.92 -1.18 7.18
N VAL A 109 1.65 -1.04 7.52
CA VAL A 109 0.70 -0.17 6.82
C VAL A 109 0.02 0.77 7.84
N PRO A 110 0.03 2.10 7.62
CA PRO A 110 -0.76 3.03 8.42
C PRO A 110 -2.24 2.92 8.06
N THR A 111 -3.09 2.82 9.08
CA THR A 111 -4.55 2.81 8.95
C THR A 111 -5.17 3.90 9.82
N ALA A 112 -6.44 4.25 9.57
CA ALA A 112 -7.19 5.18 10.41
C ALA A 112 -7.27 4.73 11.89
N ARG A 113 -7.13 3.42 12.16
CA ARG A 113 -7.18 2.83 13.51
C ARG A 113 -5.81 2.65 14.17
N GLY A 114 -4.72 2.89 13.44
CA GLY A 114 -3.36 2.68 13.90
C GLY A 114 -2.53 1.90 12.90
N TRP A 115 -1.44 1.30 13.38
CA TRP A 115 -0.55 0.53 12.52
C TRP A 115 -0.98 -0.93 12.46
N THR A 116 -0.86 -1.52 11.28
CA THR A 116 -1.05 -2.96 11.05
C THR A 116 0.00 -3.47 10.05
N THR A 117 -0.07 -4.74 9.68
CA THR A 117 0.78 -5.35 8.64
C THR A 117 -0.03 -5.67 7.38
N MET A 118 0.64 -5.76 6.24
CA MET A 118 0.05 -6.14 4.96
C MET A 118 -0.70 -7.49 5.04
N GLY A 119 -0.20 -8.43 5.83
CA GLY A 119 -0.83 -9.74 6.07
C GLY A 119 -2.12 -9.65 6.88
N ASP A 120 -2.21 -8.71 7.81
CA ASP A 120 -3.36 -8.55 8.71
C ASP A 120 -4.49 -7.68 8.13
N LEU A 121 -4.22 -6.96 7.03
CA LEU A 121 -5.21 -6.12 6.36
C LEU A 121 -6.39 -6.93 5.84
N ARG A 122 -7.59 -6.37 6.01
CA ARG A 122 -8.86 -6.96 5.59
C ARG A 122 -9.61 -6.00 4.68
N ILE A 123 -10.47 -6.58 3.85
CA ILE A 123 -11.43 -5.81 3.06
C ILE A 123 -12.27 -4.94 4.01
N GLY A 124 -12.44 -3.67 3.66
CA GLY A 124 -13.13 -2.65 4.44
C GLY A 124 -12.24 -1.89 5.44
N ASP A 125 -11.01 -2.31 5.68
CA ASP A 125 -10.06 -1.50 6.48
C ASP A 125 -9.71 -0.20 5.74
N LEU A 126 -9.51 0.87 6.49
CA LEU A 126 -9.16 2.18 5.94
C LEU A 126 -7.65 2.41 6.03
N VAL A 127 -6.97 2.38 4.88
CA VAL A 127 -5.56 2.80 4.73
C VAL A 127 -5.51 4.24 4.23
N PHE A 128 -4.32 4.76 3.92
CA PHE A 128 -4.15 6.12 3.38
C PHE A 128 -3.66 6.09 1.93
N ASP A 129 -4.19 6.97 1.09
CA ASP A 129 -3.69 7.25 -0.25
C ASP A 129 -2.42 8.14 -0.23
N GLU A 130 -1.87 8.49 -1.39
CA GLU A 130 -0.66 9.31 -1.47
C GLU A 130 -0.82 10.74 -0.95
N ASP A 131 -2.03 11.28 -0.93
CA ASP A 131 -2.33 12.61 -0.39
C ASP A 131 -2.59 12.56 1.12
N GLY A 132 -2.65 11.34 1.68
CA GLY A 132 -2.89 11.06 3.09
C GLY A 132 -4.37 10.90 3.42
N PHE A 133 -5.28 10.87 2.46
CA PHE A 133 -6.71 10.67 2.74
C PHE A 133 -7.04 9.20 2.97
N PRO A 134 -8.04 8.88 3.82
CA PRO A 134 -8.47 7.50 4.02
C PRO A 134 -9.03 6.89 2.73
N ALA A 135 -8.50 5.73 2.36
CA ALA A 135 -8.98 4.89 1.27
C ALA A 135 -9.35 3.50 1.82
N ALA A 136 -10.55 3.02 1.51
CA ALA A 136 -10.99 1.69 1.90
C ALA A 136 -10.26 0.61 1.09
N ILE A 137 -9.85 -0.48 1.74
CA ILE A 137 -9.41 -1.68 1.05
C ILE A 137 -10.62 -2.35 0.43
N LEU A 138 -10.60 -2.47 -0.89
CA LEU A 138 -11.66 -3.11 -1.67
C LEU A 138 -11.38 -4.61 -1.83
N ASN A 139 -10.10 -4.99 -1.93
CA ASN A 139 -9.71 -6.39 -2.09
C ASN A 139 -8.32 -6.67 -1.50
N ALA A 140 -8.06 -7.94 -1.18
CA ALA A 140 -6.79 -8.38 -0.64
C ALA A 140 -6.53 -9.89 -0.91
N THR A 141 -5.54 -10.22 -1.74
CA THR A 141 -5.28 -11.60 -2.22
C THR A 141 -4.84 -12.54 -1.10
N PRO A 142 -4.94 -13.88 -1.23
CA PRO A 142 -4.21 -14.78 -0.34
C PRO A 142 -2.69 -14.55 -0.40
N PRO A 143 -1.91 -14.95 0.64
CA PRO A 143 -0.46 -14.95 0.58
C PRO A 143 0.08 -15.80 -0.57
N MET A 144 1.04 -15.25 -1.32
CA MET A 144 1.70 -15.86 -2.45
C MET A 144 3.16 -16.19 -2.09
N PRO A 145 3.52 -17.47 -1.88
CA PRO A 145 4.90 -17.87 -1.62
C PRO A 145 5.71 -18.03 -2.91
N GLY A 146 7.04 -18.07 -2.79
CA GLY A 146 7.94 -18.47 -3.88
C GLY A 146 8.20 -17.41 -4.96
N ARG A 147 7.75 -16.17 -4.77
CA ARG A 147 8.00 -15.06 -5.70
C ARG A 147 9.39 -14.46 -5.51
N PRO A 148 10.12 -14.08 -6.57
CA PRO A 148 11.38 -13.34 -6.45
C PRO A 148 11.14 -12.03 -5.69
N CYS A 149 11.91 -11.80 -4.63
CA CYS A 149 11.72 -10.66 -3.73
C CYS A 149 12.96 -9.79 -3.70
N PHE A 150 12.74 -8.49 -3.55
CA PHE A 150 13.79 -7.49 -3.39
C PHE A 150 13.52 -6.63 -2.16
N GLU A 151 14.56 -6.33 -1.39
CA GLU A 151 14.52 -5.27 -0.40
C GLU A 151 14.89 -3.95 -1.09
N VAL A 152 13.96 -3.00 -1.07
CA VAL A 152 14.11 -1.64 -1.58
C VAL A 152 14.41 -0.72 -0.41
N ARG A 153 15.55 -0.03 -0.44
CA ARG A 153 15.96 0.96 0.57
C ARG A 153 15.81 2.38 0.01
N PHE A 154 15.22 3.25 0.81
CA PHE A 154 15.06 4.67 0.51
C PHE A 154 16.13 5.52 1.18
N SER A 155 16.31 6.76 0.69
CA SER A 155 17.29 7.72 1.19
C SER A 155 17.10 8.13 2.65
N ASP A 156 15.90 7.93 3.21
CA ASP A 156 15.60 8.15 4.63
C ASP A 156 15.96 6.92 5.52
N GLY A 157 16.53 5.87 4.92
CA GLY A 157 16.92 4.63 5.58
C GLY A 157 15.79 3.59 5.69
N THR A 158 14.56 3.94 5.32
CA THR A 158 13.42 3.03 5.31
C THR A 158 13.63 1.91 4.30
N THR A 159 13.14 0.72 4.62
CA THR A 159 13.17 -0.44 3.73
C THR A 159 11.79 -1.06 3.57
N VAL A 160 11.55 -1.67 2.42
CA VAL A 160 10.34 -2.45 2.12
C VAL A 160 10.72 -3.64 1.25
N VAL A 161 10.11 -4.80 1.49
CA VAL A 161 10.30 -5.98 0.66
C VAL A 161 9.12 -6.12 -0.29
N ALA A 162 9.42 -6.16 -1.58
CA ALA A 162 8.45 -6.22 -2.66
C ALA A 162 8.85 -7.33 -3.65
N ASP A 163 7.88 -7.87 -4.37
CA ASP A 163 8.21 -8.78 -5.48
C ASP A 163 8.86 -8.01 -6.66
N ALA A 164 9.43 -8.76 -7.60
CA ALA A 164 10.10 -8.23 -8.78
C ALA A 164 9.22 -7.27 -9.60
N ASP A 165 7.93 -7.61 -9.74
CA ASP A 165 6.98 -6.94 -10.62
C ASP A 165 6.19 -5.83 -9.90
N HIS A 166 6.44 -5.64 -8.60
CA HIS A 166 5.78 -4.62 -7.80
C HIS A 166 6.09 -3.23 -8.34
N GLN A 167 5.04 -2.45 -8.56
CA GLN A 167 5.13 -1.19 -9.28
C GLN A 167 5.29 0.01 -8.34
N TRP A 168 6.13 0.94 -8.77
CA TRP A 168 6.44 2.18 -8.09
C TRP A 168 6.19 3.35 -9.03
N ARG A 169 5.49 4.38 -8.55
CA ARG A 169 5.45 5.69 -9.21
C ARG A 169 6.75 6.42 -8.89
N THR A 170 7.64 6.53 -9.87
CA THR A 170 8.96 7.15 -9.71
C THR A 170 9.18 8.31 -10.68
N ILE A 171 10.03 9.25 -10.27
CA ILE A 171 10.57 10.32 -11.11
C ILE A 171 12.04 9.99 -11.36
N ALA A 172 12.39 9.68 -12.61
CA ALA A 172 13.74 9.37 -13.01
C ALA A 172 14.59 10.63 -13.18
N ARG A 173 15.90 10.55 -12.93
CA ARG A 173 16.84 11.68 -13.05
C ARG A 173 16.85 12.26 -14.47
N ARG A 174 16.74 11.41 -15.50
CA ARG A 174 16.70 11.83 -16.91
C ARG A 174 15.53 12.78 -17.22
N ASP A 175 14.44 12.66 -16.47
CA ASP A 175 13.23 13.46 -16.65
C ASP A 175 13.33 14.80 -15.87
N ARG A 176 14.39 15.02 -15.07
CA ARG A 176 14.65 16.29 -14.37
C ARG A 176 15.48 17.30 -15.17
N ASP A 177 16.32 16.83 -16.10
CA ASP A 177 17.28 17.67 -16.84
C ASP A 177 16.61 18.60 -17.88
N HIS A 178 15.31 18.43 -18.17
CA HIS A 178 14.58 19.17 -19.21
C HIS A 178 13.29 19.86 -18.72
N GLY A 179 13.12 20.06 -17.41
CA GLY A 179 12.02 20.85 -16.85
C GLY A 179 10.62 20.21 -16.89
N LEU A 180 10.45 19.03 -17.50
CA LEU A 180 9.20 18.27 -17.54
C LEU A 180 9.24 17.11 -16.54
N ARG A 181 8.60 17.27 -15.38
CA ARG A 181 8.44 16.18 -14.41
C ARG A 181 7.43 15.16 -14.97
N VAL A 182 7.93 14.07 -15.53
CA VAL A 182 7.09 12.94 -15.96
C VAL A 182 7.25 11.82 -14.95
N ASP A 183 6.15 11.48 -14.29
CA ASP A 183 6.10 10.30 -13.43
C ASP A 183 6.04 9.06 -14.31
N ARG A 184 6.77 8.01 -13.91
CA ARG A 184 6.74 6.71 -14.59
C ARG A 184 6.37 5.64 -13.58
N ILE A 185 5.59 4.67 -14.04
CA ILE A 185 5.37 3.43 -13.32
C ILE A 185 6.51 2.49 -13.73
N VAL A 186 7.28 2.02 -12.74
CA VAL A 186 8.42 1.11 -12.94
C VAL A 186 8.37 -0.02 -11.92
N THR A 187 8.83 -1.21 -12.29
CA THR A 187 8.86 -2.36 -11.38
C THR A 187 10.08 -2.34 -10.47
N THR A 188 10.04 -3.11 -9.39
CA THR A 188 11.19 -3.27 -8.49
C THR A 188 12.43 -3.79 -9.21
N GLU A 189 12.26 -4.75 -10.13
CA GLU A 189 13.36 -5.33 -10.90
C GLU A 189 14.00 -4.30 -11.85
N GLU A 190 13.20 -3.44 -12.48
CA GLU A 190 13.72 -2.34 -13.30
C GLU A 190 14.52 -1.33 -12.50
N ILE A 191 14.01 -0.96 -11.32
CA ILE A 191 14.71 -0.04 -10.42
C ILE A 191 16.05 -0.65 -10.04
N ALA A 192 16.11 -1.96 -9.77
CA ALA A 192 17.38 -2.65 -9.51
C ALA A 192 18.36 -2.52 -10.69
N LYS A 193 17.88 -2.77 -11.92
CA LYS A 193 18.69 -2.68 -13.16
C LYS A 193 19.14 -1.26 -13.49
N THR A 194 18.38 -0.25 -13.12
CA THR A 194 18.58 1.16 -13.52
C THR A 194 18.75 2.11 -12.33
N LEU A 195 19.18 1.58 -11.18
CA LEU A 195 19.23 2.26 -9.88
C LEU A 195 20.03 3.57 -9.93
N ARG A 196 21.14 3.58 -10.67
CA ARG A 196 22.05 4.72 -10.79
C ARG A 196 22.29 5.13 -12.23
N VAL A 197 22.39 6.44 -12.43
CA VAL A 197 22.78 7.06 -13.70
C VAL A 197 23.88 8.08 -13.40
N ARG A 198 25.03 7.95 -14.06
CA ARG A 198 26.21 8.82 -13.86
C ARG A 198 26.65 8.93 -12.38
N GLY A 199 26.59 7.82 -11.64
CA GLY A 199 27.00 7.74 -10.23
C GLY A 199 25.93 8.19 -9.22
N GLU A 200 24.87 8.85 -9.68
CA GLU A 200 23.78 9.34 -8.83
C GLU A 200 22.56 8.42 -8.86
N VAL A 201 21.71 8.52 -7.84
CA VAL A 201 20.43 7.80 -7.78
C VAL A 201 19.53 8.26 -8.91
N ASN A 202 18.92 7.30 -9.61
CA ASN A 202 18.03 7.55 -10.73
C ASN A 202 16.57 7.71 -10.28
N HIS A 203 16.07 6.74 -9.50
CA HIS A 203 14.65 6.61 -9.16
C HIS A 203 14.29 7.31 -7.87
N HIS A 204 13.23 8.11 -7.90
CA HIS A 204 12.75 8.79 -6.72
C HIS A 204 11.24 8.66 -6.58
N VAL A 205 10.77 8.32 -5.38
CA VAL A 205 9.35 8.24 -5.05
C VAL A 205 8.92 9.58 -4.43
N PRO A 206 7.76 10.14 -4.81
CA PRO A 206 7.22 11.33 -4.17
C PRO A 206 7.03 11.15 -2.66
N LEU A 207 7.21 12.20 -1.87
CA LEU A 207 6.70 12.21 -0.50
C LEU A 207 5.17 12.22 -0.52
N ALA A 208 4.59 11.41 0.36
CA ALA A 208 3.16 11.43 0.58
C ALA A 208 2.72 12.68 1.35
N GLY A 209 1.47 13.06 1.16
CA GLY A 209 0.76 13.93 2.09
C GLY A 209 0.71 13.32 3.49
N ALA A 210 0.54 14.18 4.50
CA ALA A 210 0.44 13.71 5.88
C ALA A 210 -0.88 12.92 6.06
N PRO A 211 -0.84 11.69 6.60
CA PRO A 211 -2.05 10.91 6.84
C PRO A 211 -3.08 11.71 7.65
N TRP A 212 -4.30 11.78 7.11
CA TRP A 212 -5.43 12.48 7.67
C TRP A 212 -6.11 11.57 8.69
N TYR A 213 -5.84 11.82 9.96
CA TYR A 213 -6.60 11.21 11.04
C TYR A 213 -7.73 12.15 11.46
N PRO A 214 -8.93 11.63 11.78
CA PRO A 214 -9.98 12.44 12.36
C PRO A 214 -9.49 13.09 13.66
N GLU A 215 -9.90 14.34 13.90
CA GLU A 215 -9.57 15.05 15.14
C GLU A 215 -10.04 14.25 16.36
N SER A 216 -9.11 13.99 17.27
CA SER A 216 -9.38 13.35 18.55
C SER A 216 -9.05 14.32 19.69
N GLU A 217 -9.86 14.30 20.74
CA GLU A 217 -9.50 14.97 21.99
C GLU A 217 -8.29 14.24 22.59
N LEU A 218 -7.13 14.88 22.53
CA LEU A 218 -5.92 14.32 23.12
C LEU A 218 -5.88 14.56 24.63
N PRO A 219 -5.44 13.57 25.42
CA PRO A 219 -5.34 13.71 26.87
C PRO A 219 -4.46 14.88 27.31
N ILE A 220 -3.35 15.13 26.61
CA ILE A 220 -2.39 16.21 26.83
C ILE A 220 -2.38 17.07 25.56
N ASP A 221 -2.22 18.38 25.73
CA ASP A 221 -2.03 19.27 24.59
C ASP A 221 -0.71 18.94 23.84
N PRO A 222 -0.70 18.87 22.50
CA PRO A 222 0.49 18.49 21.71
C PRO A 222 1.71 19.37 21.97
N TYR A 223 1.52 20.69 22.11
CA TYR A 223 2.60 21.62 22.38
C TYR A 223 3.19 21.36 23.76
N VAL A 224 2.33 21.18 24.76
CA VAL A 224 2.72 20.88 26.15
C VAL A 224 3.45 19.55 26.25
N LEU A 225 2.99 18.52 25.52
CA LEU A 225 3.68 17.24 25.45
C LEU A 225 5.06 17.39 24.78
N GLY A 226 5.14 18.13 23.68
CA GLY A 226 6.39 18.39 22.96
C GLY A 226 7.43 19.09 23.83
N ALA A 227 7.03 20.18 24.51
CA ALA A 227 7.88 20.89 25.47
C ALA A 227 8.36 19.97 26.60
N TRP A 228 7.50 19.07 27.09
CA TRP A 228 7.89 18.09 28.10
C TRP A 228 8.84 17.00 27.59
N ILE A 229 8.65 16.51 26.36
CA ILE A 229 9.56 15.52 25.76
C ILE A 229 10.95 16.13 25.59
N GLY A 230 11.05 17.33 25.03
CA GLY A 230 12.32 18.04 24.85
C GLY A 230 13.00 18.34 26.18
N ASP A 231 12.39 19.23 26.96
CA ASP A 231 13.07 19.87 28.08
C ASP A 231 12.58 19.42 29.46
N GLY A 232 11.73 18.40 29.49
CA GLY A 232 11.16 17.88 30.72
C GLY A 232 11.99 16.82 31.43
N THR A 233 11.40 16.25 32.49
CA THR A 233 11.97 15.08 33.18
C THR A 233 11.11 13.84 32.98
N SER A 234 11.75 12.67 32.82
CA SER A 234 11.04 11.40 32.63
C SER A 234 10.23 10.98 33.85
N THR A 235 10.49 11.55 35.04
CA THR A 235 9.86 11.16 36.31
C THR A 235 8.86 12.17 36.87
N LYS A 236 8.95 13.45 36.48
CA LYS A 236 8.09 14.52 37.02
C LYS A 236 7.48 15.35 35.90
N ALA A 237 6.27 15.86 36.12
CA ALA A 237 5.61 16.84 35.25
C ALA A 237 6.31 18.22 35.37
N GLU A 238 7.54 18.28 34.89
CA GLU A 238 8.42 19.44 34.99
C GLU A 238 9.12 19.65 33.66
N ILE A 239 9.35 20.92 33.29
CA ILE A 239 10.19 21.37 32.18
C ILE A 239 11.26 22.34 32.67
N THR A 240 12.42 22.33 32.02
CA THR A 240 13.46 23.33 32.23
C THR A 240 13.41 24.32 31.08
N CYS A 241 13.05 25.57 31.34
CA CYS A 241 12.81 26.55 30.29
C CYS A 241 13.32 27.92 30.72
N ALA A 242 14.08 28.59 29.85
CA ALA A 242 14.49 29.98 30.02
C ALA A 242 13.66 30.95 29.16
N ASP A 243 12.78 30.40 28.32
CA ASP A 243 11.99 31.13 27.35
C ASP A 243 10.57 31.40 27.89
N GLY A 244 10.21 32.68 27.97
CA GLY A 244 8.88 33.09 28.41
C GLY A 244 7.78 32.75 27.42
N GLU A 245 8.09 32.63 26.13
CA GLU A 245 7.12 32.31 25.07
C GLU A 245 6.61 30.87 25.21
N ILE A 246 7.50 29.92 25.46
CA ILE A 246 7.14 28.51 25.73
C ILE A 246 6.19 28.40 26.93
N LEU A 247 6.41 29.21 27.97
CA LEU A 247 5.53 29.22 29.16
C LEU A 247 4.17 29.86 28.87
N GLN A 248 4.10 30.84 27.97
CA GLN A 248 2.84 31.46 27.54
C GLN A 248 1.99 30.47 26.73
N GLU A 249 2.60 29.72 25.81
CA GLU A 249 1.93 28.68 25.04
C GLU A 249 1.41 27.54 25.94
N VAL A 250 2.23 27.09 26.89
CA VAL A 250 1.80 26.11 27.91
C VAL A 250 0.62 26.62 28.73
N ALA A 251 0.59 27.92 29.06
CA ALA A 251 -0.52 28.55 29.77
C ALA A 251 -1.78 28.69 28.90
N ALA A 252 -1.62 29.03 27.61
CA ALA A 252 -2.70 29.10 26.63
C ALA A 252 -3.37 27.72 26.43
N ALA A 253 -2.59 26.65 26.49
CA ALA A 253 -3.07 25.26 26.50
C ALA A 253 -3.75 24.83 27.82
N GLY A 254 -3.89 25.73 28.80
CA GLY A 254 -4.60 25.48 30.07
C GLY A 254 -3.74 24.90 31.20
N TYR A 255 -2.41 24.84 31.05
CA TYR A 255 -1.50 24.32 32.07
C TYR A 255 -0.82 25.44 32.86
N LYS A 256 -0.67 25.26 34.17
CA LYS A 256 0.02 26.24 35.03
C LYS A 256 1.48 25.81 35.24
N GLY A 257 2.42 26.64 34.81
CA GLY A 257 3.85 26.51 35.14
C GLY A 257 4.19 27.20 36.47
N ALA A 258 4.53 26.44 37.50
CA ALA A 258 5.00 26.97 38.78
C ALA A 258 6.52 26.79 38.91
N PRO A 259 7.32 27.87 39.05
CA PRO A 259 8.77 27.76 39.19
C PRO A 259 9.17 27.07 40.50
N GLN A 260 10.26 26.30 40.47
CA GLN A 260 10.84 25.72 41.68
C GLN A 260 11.63 26.77 42.47
N ARG A 261 11.40 26.82 43.79
CA ARG A 261 12.08 27.74 44.71
C ARG A 261 13.61 27.73 44.61
N THR A 262 14.21 26.56 44.42
CA THR A 262 15.67 26.38 44.38
C THR A 262 16.24 26.30 42.97
N ARG A 263 15.38 26.23 41.94
CA ARG A 263 15.77 26.06 40.53
C ARG A 263 14.85 26.92 39.66
N PRO A 264 15.16 28.23 39.50
CA PRO A 264 14.23 29.20 38.92
C PRO A 264 13.86 28.95 37.46
N LEU A 265 14.70 28.21 36.72
CA LEU A 265 14.43 27.81 35.32
C LEU A 265 13.63 26.50 35.22
N VAL A 266 13.29 25.85 36.34
CA VAL A 266 12.53 24.60 36.35
C VAL A 266 11.09 24.88 36.75
N TYR A 267 10.16 24.56 35.86
CA TYR A 267 8.74 24.80 36.03
C TYR A 267 8.00 23.48 36.17
N ARG A 268 7.22 23.36 37.24
CA ARG A 268 6.26 22.27 37.41
C ARG A 268 4.99 22.61 36.68
N LEU A 269 4.58 21.71 35.79
CA LEU A 269 3.36 21.84 34.99
C LEU A 269 2.19 21.19 35.73
N GLY A 270 1.23 22.01 36.17
CA GLY A 270 -0.05 21.59 36.74
C GLY A 270 -1.18 21.66 35.72
N GLY A 271 -2.15 20.73 35.80
CA GLY A 271 -3.36 20.71 34.95
C GLY A 271 -4.56 21.43 35.58
N THR A 272 -5.65 21.50 34.80
CA THR A 272 -6.94 22.16 35.03
C THR A 272 -7.70 21.62 36.24
N GLY A 273 -7.38 22.17 37.42
CA GLY A 273 -8.25 22.11 38.60
C GLY A 273 -8.23 20.80 39.39
N HIS A 274 -7.81 20.87 40.64
CA HIS A 274 -8.33 19.94 41.64
C HIS A 274 -9.78 20.37 41.92
N MET A 275 -10.78 19.62 41.49
CA MET A 275 -12.10 19.77 42.10
C MET A 275 -12.06 19.11 43.48
N ARG A 276 -11.98 19.94 44.53
CA ARG A 276 -12.28 19.50 45.88
C ARG A 276 -13.78 19.17 45.91
N CYS A 277 -14.12 17.91 46.17
CA CYS A 277 -15.48 17.56 46.52
C CYS A 277 -15.85 18.26 47.82
N THR A 278 -16.87 19.12 47.76
CA THR A 278 -17.33 19.91 48.92
C THR A 278 -18.12 19.07 49.94
N THR A 279 -18.49 17.83 49.60
CA THR A 279 -19.34 16.95 50.43
C THR A 279 -18.62 15.73 51.01
N LYS A 280 -17.52 15.26 50.42
CA LYS A 280 -16.67 14.19 50.95
C LYS A 280 -15.23 14.56 50.66
N GLY A 281 -14.37 14.73 51.66
CA GLY A 281 -12.99 15.25 51.52
C GLY A 281 -12.02 14.42 50.67
N GLY A 282 -12.33 14.20 49.39
CA GLY A 282 -11.53 13.50 48.39
C GLY A 282 -11.47 14.29 47.08
N LEU A 283 -10.37 14.13 46.34
CA LEU A 283 -10.22 14.69 44.99
C LEU A 283 -11.16 13.94 44.03
N VAL A 284 -12.00 14.69 43.32
CA VAL A 284 -12.85 14.13 42.26
C VAL A 284 -12.18 14.47 40.93
N ARG A 285 -11.56 13.44 40.33
CA ARG A 285 -10.79 13.46 39.06
C ARG A 285 -9.49 14.27 39.11
N ASN A 286 -8.36 13.55 38.99
CA ASN A 286 -7.03 14.15 38.90
C ASN A 286 -6.63 14.26 37.42
N ASP A 287 -7.03 15.34 36.75
CA ASP A 287 -6.68 15.63 35.35
C ASP A 287 -5.30 16.31 35.20
N SER A 288 -4.41 16.12 36.17
CA SER A 288 -3.06 16.69 36.11
C SER A 288 -2.21 16.06 35.01
N LEU A 289 -1.24 16.81 34.50
CA LEU A 289 -0.24 16.29 33.56
C LEU A 289 0.44 15.01 34.10
N SER A 290 0.65 14.93 35.42
CA SER A 290 1.20 13.74 36.09
C SER A 290 0.30 12.50 35.94
N SER A 291 -1.03 12.66 36.05
CA SER A 291 -1.98 11.56 35.84
C SER A 291 -2.09 11.19 34.37
N LYS A 292 -2.20 12.19 33.49
CA LYS A 292 -2.30 11.99 32.04
C LYS A 292 -1.10 11.23 31.50
N ARG A 293 0.11 11.63 31.92
CA ARG A 293 1.34 10.91 31.60
C ARG A 293 1.37 9.49 32.14
N ARG A 294 0.84 9.23 33.33
CA ARG A 294 0.75 7.87 33.89
C ARG A 294 -0.18 7.00 33.05
N ASN A 295 -1.34 7.52 32.67
CA ASN A 295 -2.31 6.81 31.84
C ASN A 295 -1.77 6.53 30.43
N LEU A 296 -0.93 7.41 29.89
CA LEU A 296 -0.23 7.23 28.61
C LEU A 296 1.09 6.45 28.73
N GLU A 297 1.36 5.88 29.90
CA GLU A 297 2.57 5.13 30.21
C GLU A 297 3.88 5.92 30.01
N LEU A 298 3.84 7.25 30.00
CA LEU A 298 5.00 8.14 29.81
C LEU A 298 5.86 8.34 31.07
N LEU A 299 5.72 7.45 32.06
CA LEU A 299 6.58 7.47 33.23
C LEU A 299 7.90 6.77 32.89
N ARG A 300 9.02 7.46 33.17
CA ARG A 300 10.40 7.02 32.92
C ARG A 300 10.77 6.85 31.44
N GLN A 301 9.86 7.09 30.50
CA GLN A 301 10.11 7.05 29.06
C GLN A 301 9.57 8.32 28.38
N LYS A 302 10.46 9.03 27.67
CA LYS A 302 10.11 10.20 26.87
C LYS A 302 9.93 9.74 25.43
N ARG A 303 8.68 9.46 25.06
CA ARG A 303 8.28 9.04 23.71
C ARG A 303 7.03 9.80 23.31
N ILE A 304 6.79 9.91 22.01
CA ILE A 304 5.52 10.38 21.47
C ILE A 304 4.55 9.18 21.54
N PRO A 305 3.44 9.24 22.30
CA PRO A 305 2.44 8.17 22.30
C PRO A 305 1.80 8.00 20.91
N GLU A 306 1.33 6.80 20.61
CA GLU A 306 0.77 6.49 19.29
C GLU A 306 -0.38 7.40 18.88
N GLU A 307 -1.20 7.85 19.82
CA GLU A 307 -2.32 8.77 19.57
C GLU A 307 -1.87 10.19 19.13
N TYR A 308 -0.64 10.61 19.45
CA TYR A 308 -0.07 11.91 19.05
C TYR A 308 0.67 11.83 17.71
N VAL A 309 1.05 10.63 17.27
CA VAL A 309 1.56 10.41 15.91
C VAL A 309 0.45 10.62 14.87
N ARG A 310 -0.82 10.53 15.30
CA ARG A 310 -2.03 10.62 14.49
C ARG A 310 -2.57 12.05 14.33
N GLN A 311 -1.73 13.07 14.32
CA GLN A 311 -2.20 14.46 14.17
C GLN A 311 -1.67 15.12 12.89
N LYS A 312 -2.55 15.95 12.30
CA LYS A 312 -2.31 16.73 11.09
C LYS A 312 -1.00 17.52 11.18
N ARG A 313 0.02 17.10 10.42
CA ARG A 313 1.14 17.99 10.08
C ARG A 313 0.74 18.84 8.88
N ALA A 314 0.32 20.08 9.13
CA ALA A 314 0.14 21.06 8.07
C ALA A 314 1.52 21.48 7.53
N GLY A 315 1.98 20.79 6.48
CA GLY A 315 3.21 21.13 5.78
C GLY A 315 3.19 20.54 4.38
N ARG A 316 3.37 21.38 3.36
CA ARG A 316 3.58 20.93 1.97
C ARG A 316 4.97 20.31 1.87
N PHE A 317 5.06 18.99 1.86
CA PHE A 317 6.30 18.30 1.55
C PHE A 317 6.37 18.01 0.05
N HIS A 318 6.90 18.97 -0.72
CA HIS A 318 7.39 18.70 -2.07
C HIS A 318 8.89 18.36 -2.02
N GLU A 319 9.24 17.25 -1.38
CA GLU A 319 10.56 16.64 -1.51
C GLU A 319 10.40 15.20 -2.04
N LEU A 320 11.44 14.70 -2.70
CA LEU A 320 11.46 13.37 -3.30
C LEU A 320 12.35 12.45 -2.44
N ARG A 321 11.99 11.18 -2.33
CA ARG A 321 12.84 10.16 -1.70
C ARG A 321 13.54 9.33 -2.75
N GLY A 322 14.87 9.33 -2.74
CA GLY A 322 15.66 8.50 -3.65
C GLY A 322 15.62 7.04 -3.23
N ILE A 323 15.51 6.12 -4.20
CA ILE A 323 15.75 4.70 -3.96
C ILE A 323 17.26 4.47 -4.04
N VAL A 324 17.90 4.17 -2.91
CA VAL A 324 19.37 4.16 -2.80
C VAL A 324 19.99 2.78 -2.99
N GLU A 325 19.20 1.73 -2.77
CA GLU A 325 19.61 0.32 -2.88
C GLU A 325 18.38 -0.53 -3.20
N VAL A 326 18.55 -1.49 -4.11
CA VAL A 326 17.59 -2.58 -4.34
C VAL A 326 18.40 -3.86 -4.39
N ARG A 327 18.15 -4.77 -3.46
CA ARG A 327 18.89 -6.04 -3.34
C ARG A 327 17.94 -7.21 -3.39
N GLU A 328 18.31 -8.25 -4.13
CA GLU A 328 17.57 -9.51 -4.09
C GLU A 328 17.66 -10.13 -2.69
N VAL A 329 16.54 -10.67 -2.21
CA VAL A 329 16.43 -11.34 -0.92
C VAL A 329 15.76 -12.70 -1.09
N PRO A 330 15.94 -13.65 -0.15
CA PRO A 330 15.17 -14.89 -0.17
C PRO A 330 13.67 -14.61 -0.31
N SER A 331 12.99 -15.42 -1.10
CA SER A 331 11.55 -15.30 -1.27
C SER A 331 10.82 -15.33 0.08
N VAL A 332 9.94 -14.36 0.29
CA VAL A 332 9.02 -14.31 1.43
C VAL A 332 7.60 -14.36 0.90
N PRO A 333 6.61 -14.81 1.70
CA PRO A 333 5.21 -14.66 1.33
C PRO A 333 4.88 -13.19 1.07
N VAL A 334 4.29 -12.91 -0.09
CA VAL A 334 3.85 -11.57 -0.49
C VAL A 334 2.34 -11.56 -0.76
N ARG A 335 1.70 -10.40 -0.70
CA ARG A 335 0.28 -10.22 -0.93
C ARG A 335 0.02 -8.91 -1.66
N CYS A 336 -1.05 -8.86 -2.44
CA CYS A 336 -1.59 -7.62 -2.99
C CYS A 336 -2.78 -7.16 -2.16
N ILE A 337 -2.88 -5.85 -1.92
CA ILE A 337 -4.14 -5.22 -1.57
C ILE A 337 -4.53 -4.26 -2.67
N GLU A 338 -5.77 -3.86 -2.60
CA GLU A 338 -6.33 -2.94 -3.54
C GLU A 338 -7.28 -1.99 -2.80
N VAL A 339 -7.17 -0.72 -3.16
CA VAL A 339 -7.62 0.42 -2.34
C VAL A 339 -8.45 1.37 -3.19
N ALA A 340 -9.47 1.96 -2.58
CA ALA A 340 -10.35 2.95 -3.16
C ALA A 340 -9.68 4.33 -3.31
N SER A 341 -8.52 4.39 -3.97
CA SER A 341 -7.82 5.62 -4.32
C SER A 341 -7.87 5.84 -5.83
N SER A 342 -8.20 7.07 -6.24
CA SER A 342 -8.27 7.46 -7.66
C SER A 342 -6.92 7.35 -8.38
N SER A 343 -5.81 7.46 -7.65
CA SER A 343 -4.45 7.32 -8.17
C SER A 343 -3.95 5.88 -8.22
N GLY A 344 -4.65 4.95 -7.56
CA GLY A 344 -4.18 3.58 -7.34
C GLY A 344 -3.01 3.45 -6.37
N LEU A 345 -2.69 4.49 -5.59
CA LEU A 345 -1.60 4.47 -4.61
C LEU A 345 -2.12 4.32 -3.18
N PHE A 346 -1.30 3.72 -2.32
CA PHE A 346 -1.48 3.72 -0.87
C PHE A 346 -0.15 3.82 -0.14
N LEU A 347 -0.21 4.16 1.15
CA LEU A 347 0.97 4.35 1.99
C LEU A 347 1.39 3.06 2.70
N VAL A 348 2.69 2.81 2.74
CA VAL A 348 3.31 1.74 3.50
C VAL A 348 4.50 2.25 4.31
N THR A 349 4.95 1.45 5.27
CA THR A 349 6.02 1.73 6.24
C THR A 349 5.73 2.90 7.19
N LYS A 350 6.53 3.02 8.25
CA LYS A 350 6.47 4.16 9.17
C LYS A 350 6.76 5.51 8.52
N ALA A 351 7.50 5.50 7.41
CA ALA A 351 7.83 6.71 6.67
C ALA A 351 6.75 7.09 5.65
N CYS A 352 5.63 6.36 5.55
CA CYS A 352 4.55 6.64 4.61
C CYS A 352 5.05 6.72 3.16
N ILE A 353 5.69 5.65 2.71
CA ILE A 353 6.15 5.47 1.33
C ILE A 353 4.92 5.15 0.46
N PRO A 354 4.60 5.96 -0.56
CA PRO A 354 3.51 5.64 -1.48
C PRO A 354 3.91 4.52 -2.44
N THR A 355 2.97 3.61 -2.71
CA THR A 355 3.19 2.43 -3.55
C THR A 355 1.92 2.04 -4.31
N HIS A 356 2.06 1.35 -5.44
CA HIS A 356 0.93 1.04 -6.33
C HIS A 356 0.11 -0.18 -5.84
N ASN A 357 -1.20 -0.16 -6.08
CA ASN A 357 -2.13 -1.25 -5.77
C ASN A 357 -2.40 -2.18 -6.98
N SER A 358 -3.09 -3.31 -6.80
CA SER A 358 -3.45 -4.20 -7.92
C SER A 358 -4.59 -3.61 -8.78
N SER A 359 -4.51 -3.64 -10.12
CA SER A 359 -5.46 -2.94 -11.01
C SER A 359 -6.81 -3.64 -11.22
N LEU A 360 -6.84 -4.98 -11.36
CA LEU A 360 -8.08 -5.76 -11.59
C LEU A 360 -8.81 -6.13 -10.29
N GLY A 361 -8.09 -6.16 -9.17
CA GLY A 361 -8.67 -6.39 -7.85
C GLY A 361 -9.78 -5.39 -7.49
N ARG A 362 -9.72 -4.16 -8.05
CA ARG A 362 -10.60 -2.97 -7.82
C ARG A 362 -12.08 -3.22 -7.97
N LEU A 363 -12.42 -4.23 -8.73
CA LEU A 363 -13.80 -4.58 -9.04
C LEU A 363 -14.22 -5.89 -8.36
N GLY A 364 -13.36 -6.48 -7.51
CA GLY A 364 -13.52 -7.85 -7.02
C GLY A 364 -13.38 -8.90 -8.11
N LEU A 365 -12.76 -8.58 -9.24
CA LEU A 365 -12.51 -9.52 -10.32
C LEU A 365 -11.17 -10.23 -10.09
N LEU A 366 -11.23 -11.52 -9.74
CA LEU A 366 -10.06 -12.40 -9.67
C LEU A 366 -9.80 -12.99 -11.05
N ILE A 367 -8.52 -13.03 -11.44
CA ILE A 367 -8.05 -13.68 -12.66
C ILE A 367 -7.02 -14.75 -12.28
N HIS A 368 -7.21 -16.00 -12.75
CA HIS A 368 -6.29 -17.14 -12.55
C HIS A 368 -5.93 -17.46 -11.10
N SER A 369 -6.92 -17.92 -10.33
CA SER A 369 -6.71 -18.38 -8.95
C SER A 369 -6.05 -19.77 -8.87
N THR A 370 -6.13 -20.60 -9.91
CA THR A 370 -5.70 -22.02 -9.82
C THR A 370 -4.55 -22.43 -10.74
N ALA A 371 -4.46 -21.92 -11.98
CA ALA A 371 -3.33 -22.22 -12.87
C ALA A 371 -3.09 -21.09 -13.89
N GLY A 372 -1.98 -20.36 -13.77
CA GLY A 372 -1.63 -19.24 -14.65
C GLY A 372 -0.46 -19.51 -15.59
N PHE A 373 -0.01 -20.75 -15.77
CA PHE A 373 1.14 -21.10 -16.62
C PHE A 373 0.70 -21.41 -18.05
N ILE A 374 1.51 -20.99 -19.02
CA ILE A 374 1.36 -21.29 -20.44
C ILE A 374 2.59 -22.12 -20.84
N ASP A 375 2.34 -23.34 -21.31
CA ASP A 375 3.39 -24.32 -21.62
C ASP A 375 4.25 -23.92 -22.84
N PRO A 376 5.48 -24.43 -22.94
CA PRO A 376 6.31 -24.22 -24.11
C PRO A 376 5.70 -24.81 -25.37
N GLY A 377 5.86 -24.11 -26.49
CA GLY A 377 5.26 -24.50 -27.77
C GLY A 377 3.75 -24.26 -27.86
N TRP A 378 3.14 -23.60 -26.86
CA TRP A 378 1.73 -23.23 -26.89
C TRP A 378 1.42 -22.31 -28.08
N ASP A 379 0.25 -22.51 -28.69
CA ASP A 379 -0.29 -21.69 -29.76
C ASP A 379 -1.82 -21.62 -29.61
N GLY A 380 -2.34 -20.45 -29.24
CA GLY A 380 -3.78 -20.23 -29.11
C GLY A 380 -4.14 -19.07 -28.22
N HIS A 381 -5.44 -18.90 -27.98
CA HIS A 381 -5.95 -17.94 -27.02
C HIS A 381 -5.87 -18.52 -25.61
N VAL A 382 -5.40 -17.72 -24.66
CA VAL A 382 -5.22 -18.17 -23.28
C VAL A 382 -6.56 -18.12 -22.56
N THR A 383 -7.00 -19.25 -22.03
CA THR A 383 -8.22 -19.30 -21.20
C THR A 383 -8.01 -18.51 -19.93
N LEU A 384 -8.91 -17.58 -19.61
CA LEU A 384 -8.90 -16.76 -18.40
C LEU A 384 -9.88 -17.30 -17.37
N GLU A 385 -9.41 -17.66 -16.19
CA GLU A 385 -10.29 -18.00 -15.06
C GLU A 385 -10.76 -16.72 -14.36
N LEU A 386 -12.01 -16.32 -14.54
CA LEU A 386 -12.55 -15.07 -14.01
C LEU A 386 -13.57 -15.34 -12.91
N SER A 387 -13.40 -14.73 -11.74
CA SER A 387 -14.38 -14.81 -10.65
C SER A 387 -14.67 -13.44 -10.07
N ASN A 388 -15.95 -13.11 -9.92
CA ASN A 388 -16.33 -11.90 -9.21
C ASN A 388 -16.57 -12.21 -7.73
N VAL A 389 -15.64 -11.80 -6.89
CA VAL A 389 -15.74 -11.89 -5.42
C VAL A 389 -16.22 -10.58 -4.76
N ALA A 390 -16.55 -9.55 -5.56
CA ALA A 390 -17.24 -8.36 -5.04
C ALA A 390 -18.71 -8.68 -4.70
N ASN A 391 -19.37 -7.74 -4.03
CA ASN A 391 -20.79 -7.77 -3.72
C ASN A 391 -21.67 -7.04 -4.78
N LEU A 392 -21.06 -6.53 -5.84
CA LEU A 392 -21.74 -5.86 -6.96
C LEU A 392 -21.36 -6.53 -8.29
N PRO A 393 -22.26 -6.53 -9.29
CA PRO A 393 -21.93 -6.99 -10.64
C PRO A 393 -20.81 -6.15 -11.27
N VAL A 394 -19.93 -6.81 -12.02
CA VAL A 394 -18.82 -6.19 -12.74
C VAL A 394 -19.10 -6.27 -14.23
N THR A 395 -18.92 -5.14 -14.93
CA THR A 395 -18.97 -5.10 -16.39
C THR A 395 -17.56 -5.37 -16.93
N ILE A 396 -17.47 -6.29 -17.87
CA ILE A 396 -16.24 -6.63 -18.60
C ILE A 396 -16.50 -6.27 -20.06
N TYR A 397 -15.57 -5.51 -20.65
CA TYR A 397 -15.62 -5.01 -22.03
C TYR A 397 -14.52 -5.67 -22.84
#